data_AF-A0A2V9GVG4-F1
#
_entry.id   AF-A0A2V9GVG4-F1
#
_cell.length_a   1.000
_cell.length_b   1.000
_cell.length_c   1.000
_cell.angle_alpha   90.00
_cell.angle_beta   90.00
_cell.angle_gamma   90.00
#
_symmetry.space_group_name_H-M   'P 1'
#
loop_
_entity.id
_entity.type
_entity.pdbx_description
1 polymer ?
#
loop_
_entity_poly.entity_id
_entity_poly.type
_entity_poly.pdbx_seq_one_letter_code
_entity_poly.pdbx_strand_id
1 'polypeptide(L)'
;LSERLQFLHKVGALEEMVEDLGKEFRHSADDLAEGTSLNPKKMWAEVDSDHYDLNTCLREAIVVFKSFLIVLPENQLEAFENTVRQQSRAQEGGVPSRQRAIRHGRMPAIAGE
;
A
#
# COMPACT_ATOMS: atom_id res chain seq x y z
N LEU A 1 -6.97 15.65 18.40
CA LEU A 1 -7.04 14.60 17.36
C LEU A 1 -6.99 13.25 18.07
N SER A 2 -7.98 12.38 17.88
CA SER A 2 -8.03 11.04 18.51
C SER A 2 -6.93 10.13 17.95
N GLU A 3 -6.36 9.24 18.78
CA GLU A 3 -5.33 8.25 18.41
C GLU A 3 -5.73 7.41 17.19
N ARG A 4 -7.01 7.02 17.09
CA ARG A 4 -7.55 6.29 15.95
C ARG A 4 -7.43 7.06 14.64
N LEU A 5 -7.67 8.37 14.68
CA LEU A 5 -7.58 9.22 13.49
C LEU A 5 -6.11 9.42 13.05
N GLN A 6 -5.18 9.49 14.01
CA GLN A 6 -3.75 9.52 13.71
C GLN A 6 -3.26 8.21 13.10
N PHE A 7 -3.72 7.06 13.62
CA PHE A 7 -3.41 5.75 13.06
C PHE A 7 -3.88 5.64 11.61
N LEU A 8 -5.14 6.00 11.33
CA LEU A 8 -5.69 5.96 9.97
C LEU A 8 -4.96 6.91 9.02
N HIS A 9 -4.56 8.10 9.48
CA HIS A 9 -3.75 9.02 8.69
C HIS A 9 -2.38 8.43 8.32
N LYS A 10 -1.72 7.75 9.28
CA LYS A 10 -0.43 7.11 9.04
C LYS A 10 -0.53 5.96 8.05
N VAL A 11 -1.60 5.15 8.15
CA VAL A 11 -1.86 4.07 7.19
C VAL A 11 -2.11 4.63 5.79
N GLY A 12 -2.93 5.69 5.67
CA GLY A 12 -3.18 6.34 4.39
C GLY A 12 -1.92 6.94 3.76
N ALA A 13 -1.08 7.61 4.56
CA ALA A 13 0.21 8.12 4.08
C ALA A 13 1.15 6.99 3.62
N LEU A 14 1.16 5.85 4.33
CA LEU A 14 1.98 4.71 3.97
C LEU A 14 1.51 4.05 2.66
N GLU A 15 0.20 3.96 2.46
CA GLU A 15 -0.38 3.48 1.21
C GLU A 15 0.03 4.36 0.02
N GLU A 16 -0.13 5.68 0.15
CA GLU A 16 0.26 6.65 -0.88
C GLU A 16 1.75 6.55 -1.20
N MET A 17 2.62 6.47 -0.19
CA MET A 17 4.07 6.29 -0.37
C MET A 17 4.41 4.99 -1.11
N VAL A 18 3.76 3.86 -0.78
CA VAL A 18 3.99 2.59 -1.50
C VAL A 18 3.59 2.71 -2.97
N GLU A 19 2.44 3.34 -3.25
CA GLU A 19 1.98 3.53 -4.62
C GLU A 19 2.91 4.40 -5.45
N ASP A 20 3.39 5.50 -4.88
CA ASP A 20 4.25 6.46 -5.58
C ASP A 20 5.66 5.92 -5.77
N LEU A 21 6.30 5.37 -4.74
CA LEU A 21 7.58 4.67 -4.87
C LEU A 21 7.50 3.51 -5.88
N GLY A 22 6.35 2.82 -5.93
CA GLY A 22 6.11 1.79 -6.92
C GLY A 22 6.06 2.31 -8.36
N LYS A 23 5.51 3.52 -8.58
CA LYS A 23 5.50 4.16 -9.90
C LYS A 23 6.89 4.64 -10.30
N GLU A 24 7.61 5.28 -9.37
CA GLU A 24 8.98 5.77 -9.57
C GLU A 24 9.92 4.61 -9.93
N PHE A 25 9.92 3.55 -9.12
CA PHE A 25 10.73 2.35 -9.40
C PHE A 25 10.44 1.75 -10.77
N ARG A 26 9.15 1.60 -11.15
CA ARG A 26 8.79 1.08 -12.48
C ARG A 26 9.27 2.00 -13.59
N HIS A 27 9.10 3.30 -13.45
CA HIS A 27 9.56 4.27 -14.44
C HIS A 27 11.08 4.20 -14.62
N SER A 28 11.85 4.22 -13.53
CA SER A 28 13.31 4.10 -13.56
C SER A 28 13.76 2.77 -14.18
N ALA A 29 13.06 1.67 -13.87
CA ALA A 29 13.36 0.35 -14.42
C ALA A 29 13.04 0.25 -15.92
N ASP A 30 11.92 0.83 -16.37
CA ASP A 30 11.51 0.87 -17.77
C ASP A 30 12.51 1.70 -18.60
N ASP A 31 12.87 2.90 -18.12
CA ASP A 31 13.87 3.76 -18.78
C ASP A 31 15.23 3.03 -18.91
N LEU A 32 15.62 2.27 -17.89
CA LEU A 32 16.85 1.47 -17.91
C LEU A 32 16.75 0.31 -18.91
N ALA A 33 15.60 -0.36 -18.98
CA ALA A 33 15.35 -1.47 -19.89
C ALA A 33 15.36 -1.04 -21.37
N GLU A 34 14.96 0.19 -21.67
CA GLU A 34 15.04 0.76 -23.02
C GLU A 34 16.49 0.91 -23.53
N GLY A 35 17.48 0.96 -22.63
CA GLY A 35 18.90 0.93 -22.98
C GLY A 35 19.39 2.15 -23.77
N THR A 36 18.61 3.23 -23.82
CA THR A 36 18.91 4.47 -24.55
C THR A 36 19.78 5.45 -23.77
N SER A 37 20.17 5.08 -22.54
CA SER A 37 20.88 5.95 -21.60
C SER A 37 22.29 6.31 -22.03
N LEU A 38 22.60 7.61 -21.95
CA LEU A 38 23.96 8.13 -22.05
C LEU A 38 24.79 7.91 -20.77
N ASN A 39 24.16 7.53 -19.66
CA ASN A 39 24.83 7.27 -18.38
C ASN A 39 24.18 6.08 -17.63
N PRO A 40 24.44 4.83 -18.08
CA PRO A 40 23.82 3.65 -17.51
C PRO A 40 24.17 3.44 -16.02
N LYS A 41 25.37 3.86 -15.58
CA LYS A 41 25.78 3.74 -14.18
C LYS A 41 24.92 4.59 -13.24
N LYS A 42 24.53 5.80 -13.67
CA LYS A 42 23.64 6.66 -12.90
C LYS A 42 22.23 6.05 -12.80
N MET A 43 21.70 5.54 -13.90
CA MET A 43 20.37 4.93 -13.92
C MET A 43 20.29 3.65 -13.09
N TRP A 44 21.33 2.82 -13.11
CA TRP A 44 21.39 1.67 -12.21
C TRP A 44 21.38 2.08 -10.73
N ALA A 45 22.03 3.19 -10.37
CA ALA A 45 21.99 3.70 -9.01
C ALA A 45 20.62 4.27 -8.62
N GLU A 46 19.90 4.89 -9.56
CA GLU A 46 18.53 5.37 -9.36
C GLU A 46 17.57 4.20 -9.13
N VAL A 47 17.61 3.16 -9.98
CA VAL A 47 16.80 1.94 -9.80
C VAL A 47 17.08 1.25 -8.47
N ASP A 48 18.35 1.19 -8.03
CA ASP A 48 18.72 0.56 -6.75
C ASP A 48 18.21 1.37 -5.55
N SER A 49 18.25 2.71 -5.63
CA SER A 49 17.68 3.61 -4.62
C SER A 49 16.17 3.46 -4.53
N ASP A 50 15.47 3.53 -5.66
CA ASP A 50 14.01 3.42 -5.72
C ASP A 50 13.55 2.04 -5.21
N HIS A 51 14.28 0.98 -5.56
CA HIS A 51 14.04 -0.36 -5.04
C HIS A 51 14.23 -0.43 -3.52
N TYR A 52 15.30 0.16 -3.00
CA TYR A 52 15.58 0.18 -1.57
C TYR A 52 14.46 0.86 -0.78
N ASP A 53 14.02 2.04 -1.24
CA ASP A 53 12.96 2.82 -0.61
C ASP A 53 11.62 2.09 -0.69
N LEU A 54 11.26 1.56 -1.86
CA LEU A 54 10.03 0.77 -2.04
C LEU A 54 10.02 -0.47 -1.14
N ASN A 55 11.10 -1.24 -1.10
CA ASN A 55 11.20 -2.43 -0.25
C ASN A 55 11.13 -2.07 1.24
N THR A 56 11.73 -0.95 1.65
CA THR A 56 11.64 -0.45 3.03
C THR A 56 10.20 -0.09 3.38
N CYS A 57 9.53 0.69 2.52
CA CYS A 57 8.15 1.11 2.70
C CYS A 57 7.18 -0.09 2.76
N LEU A 58 7.36 -1.10 1.90
CA LEU A 58 6.59 -2.34 1.93
C LEU A 58 6.81 -3.14 3.23
N ARG A 59 8.04 -3.19 3.75
CA ARG A 59 8.34 -3.86 5.02
C ARG A 59 7.66 -3.15 6.19
N GLU A 60 7.65 -1.82 6.19
CA GLU A 60 6.92 -1.04 7.19
C GLU A 60 5.41 -1.30 7.11
N ALA A 61 4.84 -1.36 5.89
CA ALA A 61 3.44 -1.70 5.69
C ALA A 61 3.07 -3.08 6.27
N ILE A 62 3.93 -4.09 6.08
CA ILE A 62 3.76 -5.41 6.68
C ILE A 62 3.80 -5.35 8.21
N VAL A 63 4.72 -4.58 8.79
CA VAL A 63 4.83 -4.42 10.25
C VAL A 63 3.59 -3.75 10.84
N VAL A 64 3.09 -2.68 10.20
CA VAL A 64 1.86 -2.00 10.60
C VAL A 64 0.67 -2.94 10.50
N PHE A 65 0.56 -3.71 9.41
CA PHE A 65 -0.51 -4.68 9.22
C PHE A 65 -0.49 -5.79 10.28
N LYS A 66 0.67 -6.36 10.58
CA LYS A 66 0.82 -7.34 11.67
C LYS A 66 0.41 -6.74 13.02
N SER A 67 0.81 -5.50 13.29
CA SER A 67 0.46 -4.80 14.53
C SER A 67 -1.05 -4.60 14.65
N PHE A 68 -1.71 -4.25 13.54
CA PHE A 68 -3.17 -4.16 13.46
C PHE A 68 -3.85 -5.50 13.77
N LEU A 69 -3.38 -6.60 13.16
CA LEU A 69 -3.96 -7.93 13.40
C LEU A 69 -3.81 -8.38 14.85
N ILE A 70 -2.69 -8.07 15.51
CA ILE A 70 -2.44 -8.42 16.92
C ILE A 70 -3.45 -7.75 17.86
N VAL A 71 -3.89 -6.52 17.55
CA VAL A 71 -4.83 -5.77 18.40
C VAL A 71 -6.28 -5.91 17.97
N LEU A 72 -6.55 -6.62 16.87
CA LEU A 72 -7.90 -6.81 16.34
C LEU A 72 -8.67 -7.81 17.22
N PRO A 73 -9.85 -7.44 17.75
CA PRO A 73 -10.68 -8.37 18.51
C PRO A 73 -11.08 -9.60 17.69
N GLU A 74 -11.12 -10.78 18.30
CA GLU A 74 -11.43 -12.05 17.63
C GLU A 74 -12.78 -12.02 16.90
N ASN A 75 -13.80 -11.37 17.51
CA ASN A 75 -15.13 -11.23 16.91
C ASN A 75 -15.16 -10.32 15.66
N GLN A 76 -14.09 -9.55 15.41
CA GLN A 76 -13.93 -8.71 14.23
C GLN A 76 -13.04 -9.36 13.16
N LEU A 77 -12.28 -10.40 13.52
CA LEU A 77 -11.32 -11.05 12.63
C LEU A 77 -12.01 -11.74 11.45
N GLU A 78 -13.10 -12.47 11.70
CA GLU A 78 -13.85 -13.17 10.65
C GLU A 78 -14.44 -12.18 9.62
N ALA A 79 -15.03 -11.08 10.11
CA ALA A 79 -15.56 -10.01 9.26
C ALA A 79 -14.45 -9.34 8.43
N PHE A 80 -13.29 -9.11 9.04
CA PHE A 80 -12.12 -8.57 8.37
C PHE A 80 -11.61 -9.51 7.26
N GLU A 81 -11.43 -10.80 7.57
CA GLU A 81 -10.97 -11.81 6.60
C GLU A 81 -11.92 -11.91 5.40
N ASN A 82 -13.23 -11.96 5.66
CA ASN A 82 -14.25 -12.01 4.60
C ASN A 82 -14.19 -10.77 3.69
N THR A 83 -13.99 -9.58 4.27
CA THR A 83 -13.85 -8.33 3.52
C THR A 83 -12.62 -8.36 2.62
N VAL A 84 -11.46 -8.77 3.16
CA VAL A 84 -10.21 -8.86 2.38
C VAL A 84 -10.35 -9.85 1.24
N ARG A 85 -10.87 -11.06 1.50
CA ARG A 85 -11.09 -12.09 0.46
C ARG A 85 -11.99 -11.60 -0.67
N GLN A 86 -13.05 -10.85 -0.34
CA GLN A 86 -13.96 -10.29 -1.33
C GLN A 86 -13.28 -9.22 -2.20
N GLN A 87 -12.48 -8.36 -1.59
CA GLN A 87 -11.73 -7.31 -2.30
C GLN A 87 -10.65 -7.90 -3.23
N SER A 88 -9.91 -8.92 -2.79
CA SER A 88 -8.90 -9.58 -3.64
C SER A 88 -9.51 -10.23 -4.88
N ARG A 89 -10.65 -10.91 -4.73
CA ARG A 89 -11.38 -11.50 -5.87
C ARG A 89 -11.89 -10.46 -6.86
N ALA A 90 -12.34 -9.30 -6.37
CA ALA A 90 -12.78 -8.20 -7.23
C ALA A 90 -11.62 -7.59 -8.03
N GLN A 91 -10.39 -7.67 -7.51
CA GLN A 91 -9.19 -7.13 -8.15
C GLN A 91 -8.64 -8.04 -9.25
N GLU A 92 -8.85 -9.36 -9.16
CA GLU A 92 -8.44 -10.34 -10.20
C GLU A 92 -9.34 -10.31 -11.45
N GLY A 93 -10.56 -9.79 -11.35
CA GLY A 93 -11.55 -9.78 -12.44
C GLY A 93 -11.66 -8.47 -13.25
N GLY A 94 -10.88 -7.43 -12.93
CA GLY A 94 -11.07 -6.08 -13.47
C GLY A 94 -9.84 -5.49 -14.16
N VAL A 95 -10.02 -5.04 -15.40
CA VAL A 95 -9.14 -4.17 -16.21
C VAL A 95 -8.48 -3.08 -15.34
N PRO A 96 -7.20 -2.71 -15.55
CA PRO A 96 -6.50 -1.74 -14.71
C PRO A 96 -7.13 -0.35 -14.81
N SER A 97 -8.06 -0.05 -13.90
CA SER A 97 -8.71 1.26 -13.83
C SER A 97 -7.91 2.19 -12.91
N ARG A 98 -7.43 3.26 -13.51
CA ARG A 98 -6.45 4.25 -13.06
C ARG A 98 -6.90 5.14 -11.89
N GLN A 99 -7.95 4.77 -11.16
CA GLN A 99 -8.51 5.58 -10.06
C GLN A 99 -9.07 4.66 -8.96
N ARG A 100 -8.18 4.13 -8.12
CA ARG A 100 -8.58 3.58 -6.83
C ARG A 100 -8.70 4.72 -5.82
N ALA A 101 -9.80 5.45 -5.89
CA ALA A 101 -10.27 6.14 -4.70
C ALA A 101 -10.73 5.05 -3.73
N ILE A 102 -9.89 4.69 -2.75
CA ILE A 102 -10.36 3.95 -1.58
C ILE A 102 -11.41 4.85 -0.93
N ARG A 103 -12.68 4.58 -1.24
CA ARG A 103 -13.81 5.21 -0.58
C ARG A 103 -13.69 4.80 0.88
N HIS A 104 -13.27 5.74 1.74
CA HIS A 104 -13.37 5.64 3.18
C HIS A 104 -14.81 5.31 3.55
N GLY A 105 -15.13 4.01 3.56
CA GLY A 105 -16.39 3.49 4.04
C GLY A 105 -16.49 3.84 5.51
N ARG A 106 -17.27 4.88 5.80
CA ARG A 106 -17.66 5.29 7.14
C ARG A 106 -18.33 4.07 7.79
N MET A 107 -17.59 3.31 8.60
CA MET A 107 -18.15 2.22 9.39
C MET A 107 -19.28 2.81 10.26
N PRO A 108 -20.49 2.24 10.26
CA PRO A 108 -21.53 2.69 11.18
C PRO A 108 -21.04 2.48 12.62
N ALA A 109 -21.34 3.43 13.49
CA ALA A 109 -20.99 3.36 14.89
C ALA A 109 -21.58 2.07 15.49
N ILE A 110 -20.70 1.22 16.00
CA ILE A 110 -21.12 0.08 16.83
C ILE A 110 -21.57 0.68 18.14
N ALA A 111 -22.88 0.60 18.41
CA ALA A 111 -23.47 1.03 19.68
C ALA A 111 -22.81 0.24 20.82
N GLY A 112 -22.30 0.95 21.82
CA GLY A 112 -21.78 0.35 23.04
C GLY A 112 -22.92 -0.06 23.96
N GLU A 113 -22.80 -1.27 24.50
CA GLU A 113 -23.15 -1.57 25.90
C GLU A 113 -21.85 -1.71 26.68
#